data_AF-A0A1X7SFW1-F1
#
_entry.id   AF-A0A1X7SFW1-F1
#
_cell.length_a   1.000
_cell.length_b   1.000
_cell.length_c   1.000
_cell.angle_alpha   90.00
_cell.angle_beta   90.00
_cell.angle_gamma   90.00
#
_symmetry.space_group_name_H-M   'P 1'
#
loop_
_entity.id
_entity.type
_entity.pdbx_description
1 polymer ?
#
loop_
_entity_poly.entity_id
_entity_poly.type
_entity_poly.pdbx_seq_one_letter_code
_entity_poly.pdbx_strand_id
1 'polypeptide(L)'
;LRKPYIYEYSRLNLQNTVLSKRKLTWFVNEGIVSGWDDPRFPTVRGVLRRGMTVEGLKLFIAAQGSSRAVTMMDWNKIWAFNRKVIDPISPRYTALTDTVPLLIPEVKDETSKMVPKHPK
;
A
#
# COMPACT_ATOMS: atom_id res chain seq x y z
N LEU A 1 12.23 41.12 18.22
CA LEU A 1 11.71 39.90 17.56
C LEU A 1 11.99 38.68 18.43
N ARG A 2 11.05 37.72 18.54
CA ARG A 2 11.31 36.44 19.23
C ARG A 2 12.25 35.58 18.37
N LYS A 3 13.23 34.92 18.99
CA LYS A 3 14.16 34.02 18.27
C LYS A 3 13.42 32.74 17.87
N PRO A 4 13.52 32.29 16.59
CA PRO A 4 12.94 31.01 16.19
C PRO A 4 13.78 29.86 16.77
N TYR A 5 13.09 28.78 17.17
CA TYR A 5 13.72 27.54 17.58
C TYR A 5 13.68 26.55 16.42
N ILE A 6 14.84 26.01 16.05
CA ILE A 6 14.97 25.00 15.00
C ILE A 6 15.14 23.64 15.66
N TYR A 7 14.25 22.71 15.31
CA TYR A 7 14.32 21.33 15.76
C TYR A 7 14.47 20.41 14.56
N GLU A 8 15.33 19.42 14.70
CA GLU A 8 15.61 18.44 13.65
C GLU A 8 15.12 17.05 14.08
N TYR A 9 14.71 16.29 13.07
CA TYR A 9 14.32 14.89 13.21
C TYR A 9 14.85 14.10 12.02
N SER A 10 15.03 12.80 12.21
CA SER A 10 15.52 11.90 11.18
C SER A 10 14.54 11.78 10.02
N ARG A 11 15.08 11.63 8.80
CA ARG A 11 14.27 11.37 7.61
C ARG A 11 13.80 9.91 7.61
N LEU A 12 12.60 9.68 7.09
CA LEU A 12 12.09 8.34 6.81
C LEU A 12 12.93 7.68 5.70
N ASN A 13 13.49 6.51 6.00
CA ASN A 13 14.15 5.66 5.01
C ASN A 13 13.37 4.35 4.89
N LEU A 14 13.25 3.84 3.66
CA LEU A 14 12.54 2.60 3.36
C LEU A 14 13.49 1.57 2.76
N GLN A 15 13.36 0.31 3.18
CA GLN A 15 14.11 -0.80 2.63
C GLN A 15 13.77 -0.99 1.14
N ASN A 16 14.78 -1.35 0.34
CA ASN A 16 14.64 -1.62 -1.10
C ASN A 16 13.95 -0.49 -1.89
N THR A 17 14.08 0.75 -1.42
CA THR A 17 13.34 1.89 -1.97
C THR A 17 14.25 3.08 -2.18
N VAL A 18 14.11 3.70 -3.33
CA VAL A 18 14.83 4.91 -3.68
C VAL A 18 13.92 6.12 -3.51
N LEU A 19 14.32 7.07 -2.67
CA LEU A 19 13.57 8.31 -2.41
C LEU A 19 14.17 9.55 -3.11
N SER A 20 15.37 9.43 -3.68
CA SER A 20 16.03 10.57 -4.32
C SER A 20 15.30 10.97 -5.60
N LYS A 21 14.89 12.24 -5.70
CA LYS A 21 14.23 12.81 -6.89
C LYS A 21 14.98 12.48 -8.18
N ARG A 22 16.31 12.63 -8.19
CA ARG A 22 17.16 12.34 -9.36
C ARG A 22 16.94 10.94 -9.94
N LYS A 23 16.96 9.90 -9.08
CA LYS A 23 16.75 8.51 -9.52
C LYS A 23 15.30 8.23 -9.91
N LEU A 24 14.33 8.82 -9.20
CA LEU A 24 12.91 8.69 -9.56
C LEU A 24 12.62 9.32 -10.91
N THR A 25 13.16 10.51 -11.19
CA THR A 25 13.08 11.16 -12.50
C THR A 25 13.72 10.30 -13.58
N TRP A 26 14.86 9.67 -13.30
CA TRP A 26 15.49 8.74 -14.24
C TRP A 26 14.56 7.57 -14.60
N PHE A 27 13.94 6.90 -13.62
CA PHE A 27 12.97 5.82 -13.89
C PHE A 27 11.78 6.25 -14.75
N VAL A 28 11.29 7.49 -14.56
CA VAL A 28 10.19 8.05 -15.38
C VAL A 28 10.67 8.34 -16.80
N ASN A 29 11.85 8.95 -16.95
CA ASN A 29 12.40 9.32 -18.25
C ASN A 29 12.75 8.09 -19.11
N GLU A 30 13.25 7.02 -18.50
CA GLU A 30 13.55 5.75 -19.18
C GLU A 30 12.30 4.90 -19.45
N GLY A 31 11.10 5.34 -19.03
CA GLY A 31 9.86 4.60 -19.27
C GLY A 31 9.75 3.27 -18.51
N ILE A 32 10.59 3.03 -17.50
CA ILE A 32 10.55 1.82 -16.64
C ILE A 32 9.24 1.77 -15.84
N VAL A 33 8.67 2.95 -15.58
CA VAL A 33 7.36 3.12 -14.94
C VAL A 33 6.40 3.92 -15.79
N SER A 34 5.10 3.79 -15.51
CA SER A 34 4.06 4.52 -16.26
C SER A 34 4.08 6.02 -15.99
N GLY A 35 4.65 6.46 -14.87
CA GLY A 35 4.69 7.86 -14.46
C GLY A 35 4.91 8.05 -12.96
N TRP A 36 4.71 9.28 -12.47
CA TRP A 36 4.89 9.63 -11.05
C TRP A 36 3.84 9.05 -10.11
N ASP A 37 2.70 8.62 -10.65
CA ASP A 37 1.60 7.99 -9.95
C ASP A 37 1.63 6.46 -10.05
N ASP A 38 2.68 5.87 -10.64
CA ASP A 38 2.82 4.41 -10.77
C ASP A 38 2.73 3.73 -9.37
N PRO A 39 1.95 2.65 -9.19
CA PRO A 39 1.82 1.94 -7.92
C PRO A 39 3.13 1.38 -7.33
N ARG A 40 4.19 1.26 -8.15
CA ARG A 40 5.51 0.82 -7.72
C ARG A 40 6.34 1.96 -7.14
N PHE A 41 5.93 3.22 -7.35
CA PHE A 41 6.66 4.38 -6.86
C PHE A 41 6.37 4.69 -5.38
N PRO A 42 7.38 5.12 -4.62
CA PRO A 42 7.22 5.53 -3.22
C PRO A 42 6.67 6.96 -3.10
N THR A 43 5.88 7.41 -4.07
CA THR A 43 5.20 8.70 -4.04
C THR A 43 3.86 8.55 -3.33
N VAL A 44 3.37 9.64 -2.71
CA VAL A 44 2.03 9.62 -2.11
C VAL A 44 0.98 9.20 -3.14
N ARG A 45 1.09 9.70 -4.38
CA ARG A 45 0.19 9.32 -5.47
C ARG A 45 0.29 7.83 -5.84
N GLY A 46 1.49 7.28 -5.98
CA GLY A 46 1.70 5.88 -6.31
C GLY A 46 1.18 4.95 -5.22
N VAL A 47 1.48 5.27 -3.96
CA VAL A 47 1.03 4.48 -2.81
C VAL A 47 -0.50 4.51 -2.66
N LEU A 48 -1.14 5.66 -2.88
CA LEU A 48 -2.60 5.77 -2.92
C LEU A 48 -3.20 4.99 -4.10
N ARG A 49 -2.64 5.11 -5.31
CA ARG A 49 -3.09 4.35 -6.49
C ARG A 49 -2.97 2.84 -6.29
N ARG A 50 -1.99 2.38 -5.50
CA ARG A 50 -1.83 0.97 -5.12
C ARG A 50 -2.92 0.45 -4.17
N GLY A 51 -3.69 1.32 -3.53
CA GLY A 51 -4.73 0.94 -2.56
C GLY A 51 -4.38 1.26 -1.11
N MET A 52 -3.41 2.15 -0.85
CA MET A 52 -3.24 2.73 0.48
C MET A 52 -4.40 3.66 0.81
N THR A 53 -4.94 3.55 2.01
CA THR A 53 -5.90 4.52 2.55
C THR A 53 -5.16 5.72 3.15
N VAL A 54 -5.75 6.90 3.03
CA VAL A 54 -5.20 8.13 3.66
C VAL A 54 -5.08 7.96 5.17
N GLU A 55 -6.06 7.29 5.78
CA GLU A 55 -6.07 7.00 7.21
C GLU A 55 -4.95 6.04 7.61
N GLY A 56 -4.75 4.94 6.87
CA GLY A 56 -3.65 4.01 7.10
C GLY A 56 -2.28 4.67 7.01
N LEU A 57 -2.09 5.58 6.04
CA LEU A 57 -0.86 6.36 5.91
C LEU A 57 -0.65 7.31 7.10
N LYS A 58 -1.69 8.01 7.54
CA LYS A 58 -1.62 8.88 8.73
C LYS A 58 -1.28 8.10 9.99
N LEU A 59 -1.91 6.95 10.20
CA LEU A 59 -1.63 6.06 11.32
C LEU A 59 -0.17 5.58 11.32
N PHE A 60 0.36 5.23 10.14
CA PHE A 60 1.77 4.85 10.01
C PHE A 60 2.72 6.00 10.40
N ILE A 61 2.48 7.22 9.89
CA ILE A 61 3.33 8.38 10.21
C ILE A 61 3.23 8.76 11.70
N ALA A 62 2.04 8.68 12.28
CA ALA A 62 1.84 8.93 13.71
C ALA A 62 2.57 7.88 14.57
N ALA A 63 2.51 6.60 14.19
CA ALA A 63 3.17 5.51 14.90
C ALA A 63 4.70 5.55 14.75
N GLN A 64 5.21 6.02 13.61
CA GLN A 64 6.64 6.21 13.39
C GLN A 64 7.23 7.24 14.38
N GLY A 65 6.49 8.33 14.61
CA GLY A 65 6.90 9.42 15.49
C GLY A 65 8.12 10.20 15.00
N SER A 66 8.43 11.29 15.69
CA SER A 66 9.66 12.04 15.48
C SER A 66 10.77 11.48 16.35
N SER A 67 11.87 11.05 15.72
CA SER A 67 13.08 10.60 16.41
C SER A 67 14.30 11.13 15.67
N ARG A 68 15.40 11.34 16.41
CA ARG A 68 16.71 11.66 15.82
C ARG A 68 17.43 10.42 15.28
N ALA A 69 17.02 9.22 15.70
CA ALA A 69 17.63 7.97 15.25
C ALA A 69 17.21 7.64 13.81
N VAL A 70 18.18 7.50 12.91
CA VAL A 70 17.94 7.08 11.54
C VAL A 70 17.46 5.64 11.54
N THR A 71 16.19 5.43 11.18
CA THR A 71 15.59 4.10 11.15
C THR A 71 15.25 3.73 9.72
N MET A 72 15.59 2.49 9.33
CA MET A 72 15.21 1.92 8.04
C MET A 72 13.93 1.10 8.22
N MET A 73 12.85 1.54 7.59
CA MET A 73 11.52 0.94 7.72
C MET A 73 11.21 -0.01 6.57
N ASP A 74 10.45 -1.06 6.87
CA ASP A 74 9.97 -2.04 5.90
C ASP A 74 8.55 -1.67 5.43
N TRP A 75 8.28 -1.87 4.14
CA TRP A 75 6.97 -1.73 3.53
C TRP A 75 5.91 -2.58 4.19
N ASN A 76 6.27 -3.77 4.70
CA ASN A 76 5.34 -4.65 5.39
C ASN A 76 4.65 -3.97 6.57
N LYS A 77 5.36 -3.09 7.31
CA LYS A 77 4.77 -2.34 8.42
C LYS A 77 3.70 -1.36 7.93
N ILE A 78 3.97 -0.65 6.84
CA ILE A 78 3.03 0.32 6.26
C ILE A 78 1.75 -0.40 5.82
N TRP A 79 1.88 -1.53 5.13
CA TRP A 79 0.74 -2.32 4.68
C TRP A 79 -0.04 -2.97 5.83
N ALA A 80 0.63 -3.32 6.93
CA ALA A 80 -0.05 -3.79 8.14
C ALA A 80 -0.96 -2.72 8.75
N PHE A 81 -0.54 -1.45 8.79
CA PHE A 81 -1.41 -0.35 9.21
C PHE A 81 -2.59 -0.15 8.27
N ASN A 82 -2.36 -0.22 6.95
CA ASN A 82 -3.43 -0.12 5.97
C ASN A 82 -4.45 -1.26 6.11
N ARG A 83 -3.98 -2.49 6.34
CA ARG A 83 -4.84 -3.66 6.55
C ARG A 83 -5.79 -3.47 7.74
N LYS A 84 -5.34 -2.85 8.83
CA LYS A 84 -6.21 -2.56 10.00
C LYS A 84 -7.38 -1.65 9.64
N VAL A 85 -7.20 -0.74 8.69
CA VAL A 85 -8.25 0.17 8.21
C VAL A 85 -9.16 -0.53 7.19
N ILE A 86 -8.60 -1.30 6.28
CA ILE A 86 -9.34 -1.91 5.16
C ILE A 86 -10.11 -3.19 5.56
N ASP A 87 -9.55 -4.01 6.46
CA ASP A 87 -10.16 -5.29 6.84
C ASP A 87 -11.62 -5.19 7.35
N PRO A 88 -12.02 -4.22 8.19
CA PRO A 88 -13.42 -4.11 8.62
C PRO A 88 -14.39 -3.61 7.53
N ILE A 89 -13.90 -2.94 6.48
CA ILE A 89 -14.76 -2.30 5.46
C ILE A 89 -14.80 -3.07 4.14
N SER A 90 -13.81 -3.92 3.87
CA SER A 90 -13.63 -4.54 2.55
C SER A 90 -14.54 -5.76 2.36
N PRO A 91 -15.40 -5.81 1.34
CA PRO A 91 -16.17 -7.03 1.05
C PRO A 91 -15.26 -8.11 0.44
N ARG A 92 -15.45 -9.36 0.85
CA ARG A 92 -14.68 -10.52 0.38
C ARG A 92 -15.35 -11.08 -0.87
N TYR A 93 -14.57 -11.21 -1.93
CA TYR A 93 -14.98 -11.81 -3.20
C TYR A 93 -13.98 -12.90 -3.57
N THR A 94 -14.45 -13.89 -4.33
CA THR A 94 -13.60 -14.92 -4.91
C THR A 94 -13.27 -14.51 -6.34
N ALA A 95 -11.98 -14.36 -6.64
CA ALA A 95 -11.48 -14.21 -8.00
C ALA A 95 -10.67 -15.46 -8.34
N LEU A 96 -10.87 -15.97 -9.55
CA LEU A 96 -10.07 -17.09 -10.07
C LEU A 96 -8.99 -16.52 -10.99
N THR A 97 -7.74 -16.82 -10.69
CA THR A 97 -6.57 -16.55 -11.53
C THR A 97 -5.98 -17.89 -11.94
N ASP A 98 -5.57 -18.05 -13.20
CA ASP A 98 -5.02 -19.30 -13.74
C ASP A 98 -5.97 -20.50 -13.58
N THR A 99 -7.13 -20.42 -14.23
CA THR A 99 -8.23 -21.39 -14.11
C THR A 99 -7.91 -22.74 -14.77
N VAL A 100 -8.19 -23.83 -14.05
CA VAL A 100 -8.26 -25.18 -14.61
C VAL A 100 -9.73 -25.62 -14.66
N PRO A 101 -10.24 -26.10 -15.82
CA PRO A 101 -11.61 -26.58 -15.90
C PRO A 101 -11.79 -27.83 -15.06
N LEU A 102 -12.81 -27.82 -14.20
CA LEU A 102 -13.18 -28.94 -13.34
C LEU A 102 -14.54 -29.48 -13.78
N LEU A 103 -14.61 -30.75 -14.16
CA LEU A 103 -15.86 -31.44 -14.47
C LEU A 103 -16.38 -32.14 -13.22
N ILE A 104 -17.60 -31.80 -12.80
CA ILE A 104 -18.30 -32.45 -11.70
C ILE A 104 -19.51 -33.19 -12.29
N PRO A 105 -19.44 -34.52 -12.51
CA PRO A 105 -20.44 -35.27 -13.27
C PRO A 105 -21.82 -35.37 -12.59
N GLU A 106 -21.89 -35.09 -11.29
CA GLU A 106 -23.10 -35.23 -10.46
C GLU A 106 -23.99 -33.98 -10.48
N VAL A 107 -23.49 -32.85 -10.98
CA VAL A 107 -24.21 -31.56 -11.02
C VAL A 107 -24.78 -31.34 -12.42
N LYS A 108 -26.11 -31.36 -12.54
CA LYS A 108 -26.81 -31.21 -13.83
C LYS A 108 -27.41 -29.82 -14.05
N ASP A 109 -27.66 -29.06 -12.99
CA ASP A 109 -28.32 -27.74 -13.03
C ASP A 109 -27.40 -26.63 -12.52
N GLU A 110 -27.48 -25.44 -13.13
CA GLU A 110 -26.78 -24.25 -12.65
C GLU A 110 -27.30 -23.85 -11.28
N THR A 111 -26.42 -23.93 -10.27
CA THR A 111 -26.76 -23.57 -8.89
C THR A 111 -26.03 -22.30 -8.50
N SER A 112 -26.76 -21.28 -8.03
CA SER A 112 -26.16 -20.06 -7.47
C SER A 112 -26.43 -19.98 -5.97
N LYS A 113 -25.42 -19.56 -5.19
CA LYS A 113 -25.52 -19.37 -3.75
C LYS A 113 -25.08 -17.97 -3.37
N MET A 114 -25.94 -17.24 -2.68
CA MET A 114 -25.57 -15.98 -2.04
C MET A 114 -24.78 -16.27 -0.77
N VAL A 115 -23.55 -15.76 -0.71
CA VAL A 115 -22.64 -15.92 0.43
C VAL A 115 -22.44 -14.56 1.11
N PRO A 116 -22.44 -14.47 2.45
CA PRO A 116 -22.10 -13.24 3.15
C PRO A 116 -20.74 -12.70 2.72
N LYS A 117 -20.68 -11.40 2.40
CA LYS A 117 -19.45 -10.75 1.92
C LYS A 117 -18.46 -10.42 3.04
N HIS A 118 -18.85 -10.54 4.30
CA HIS A 118 -17.99 -10.28 5.45
C HIS A 118 -18.17 -11.42 6.46
N PRO A 119 -17.09 -11.94 7.07
CA PRO A 119 -17.17 -13.01 8.08
C PRO A 119 -17.76 -12.56 9.43
N LYS A 120 -18.26 -11.33 9.52
CA LYS A 120 -18.94 -10.75 10.68
C LYS A 120 -20.23 -10.11 10.20
#